data_AF-A0AAD9JZD0-F1
#
_entry.id   AF-A0AAD9JZD0-F1
#
_cell.length_a   1.000
_cell.length_b   1.000
_cell.length_c   1.000
_cell.angle_alpha   90.00
_cell.angle_beta   90.00
_cell.angle_gamma   90.00
#
_symmetry.space_group_name_H-M   'P 1'
#
loop_
_entity.id
_entity.type
_entity.pdbx_description
1 polymer ?
#
loop_
_entity_poly.entity_id
_entity_poly.type
_entity_poly.pdbx_seq_one_letter_code
_entity_poly.pdbx_strand_id
1 'polypeptide(L)'
;METVKENLKGQLTEVEMLQSMFPLEHEFLFDDSSCLEEVQHFISGKRKAPPRQISFTIQIPPNGSQKGPSICCSLPHDYPMGLPSVFVRSPDASREQQKALNNGLQKHMESVCPGDLCLSVVVMWVQEFWIKYFSRTGEQDVLLHTDISSSTKHAKYTALARLWIYSHHIYRKELLKKIPKSAEELDITGFILPGKPGILCVEGFKENCDEYWQRLKYPNWKHISCKH
;
A
#
# COMPACT_ATOMS: atom_id res chain seq x y z
N MET A 1 18.43 6.80 26.39
CA MET A 1 17.29 7.75 26.42
C MET A 1 17.21 8.54 25.12
N GLU A 2 18.32 9.04 24.58
CA GLU A 2 18.33 9.82 23.32
C GLU A 2 17.75 9.03 22.13
N THR A 3 18.18 7.77 21.94
CA THR A 3 17.69 6.88 20.88
C THR A 3 16.17 6.62 20.97
N VAL A 4 15.62 6.50 22.18
CA VAL A 4 14.17 6.29 22.37
C VAL A 4 13.40 7.55 21.98
N LYS A 5 13.92 8.74 22.29
CA LYS A 5 13.29 9.99 21.86
C LYS A 5 13.32 10.17 20.35
N GLU A 6 14.40 9.76 19.70
CA GLU A 6 14.52 9.79 18.23
C GLU A 6 13.53 8.83 17.56
N ASN A 7 13.44 7.59 18.04
CA ASN A 7 12.43 6.62 17.62
C ASN A 7 11.00 7.17 17.76
N LEU A 8 10.67 7.74 18.92
CA LEU A 8 9.34 8.31 19.18
C LEU A 8 9.03 9.52 18.28
N LYS A 9 10.02 10.32 17.89
CA LYS A 9 9.82 11.39 16.89
C LYS A 9 9.45 10.79 15.54
N GLY A 10 10.17 9.75 15.09
CA GLY A 10 9.87 9.04 13.84
C GLY A 10 8.47 8.44 13.84
N GLN A 11 8.06 7.84 14.96
CA GLN A 11 6.71 7.31 15.14
C GLN A 11 5.62 8.37 14.96
N LEU A 12 5.78 9.54 15.58
CA LEU A 12 4.83 10.64 15.43
C LEU A 12 4.73 11.11 13.99
N THR A 13 5.87 11.27 13.31
CA THR A 13 5.89 11.66 11.89
C THR A 13 5.19 10.64 10.99
N GLU A 14 5.38 9.34 11.22
CA GLU A 14 4.70 8.30 10.44
C GLU A 14 3.20 8.28 10.71
N VAL A 15 2.79 8.46 11.96
CA VAL A 15 1.37 8.54 12.35
C VAL A 15 0.71 9.76 11.70
N GLU A 16 1.33 10.94 11.76
CA GLU A 16 0.84 12.17 11.11
C GLU A 16 0.69 11.99 9.58
N MET A 17 1.65 11.32 8.94
CA MET A 17 1.57 10.96 7.53
C MET A 17 0.38 10.04 7.25
N LEU A 18 0.19 8.98 8.04
CA LEU A 18 -0.93 8.05 7.86
C LEU A 18 -2.28 8.73 8.10
N GLN A 19 -2.40 9.59 9.11
CA GLN A 19 -3.61 10.41 9.31
C GLN A 19 -3.91 11.29 8.10
N SER A 20 -2.88 11.80 7.43
CA SER A 20 -3.05 12.59 6.20
C SER A 20 -3.47 11.73 4.99
N MET A 21 -3.03 10.46 4.95
CA MET A 21 -3.44 9.49 3.92
C MET A 21 -4.87 8.96 4.12
N PHE A 22 -5.35 8.95 5.37
CA PHE A 22 -6.67 8.46 5.80
C PHE A 22 -7.44 9.60 6.49
N PRO A 23 -7.84 10.65 5.75
CA PRO A 23 -8.34 11.88 6.34
C PRO A 23 -9.79 11.78 6.85
N LEU A 24 -10.54 10.72 6.51
CA LEU A 24 -11.91 10.59 6.96
C LEU A 24 -11.98 10.13 8.43
N GLU A 25 -12.97 10.65 9.16
CA GLU A 25 -13.12 10.43 10.61
C GLU A 25 -13.19 8.94 11.02
N HIS A 26 -13.64 8.07 10.11
CA HIS A 26 -13.78 6.63 10.35
C HIS A 26 -12.64 5.78 9.76
N GLU A 27 -11.67 6.40 9.08
CA GLU A 27 -10.58 5.67 8.43
C GLU A 27 -9.37 5.48 9.34
N PHE A 28 -9.08 6.43 10.23
CA PHE A 28 -7.96 6.34 11.19
C PHE A 28 -8.46 6.59 12.61
N LEU A 29 -8.42 5.55 13.45
CA LEU A 29 -8.99 5.55 14.79
C LEU A 29 -7.91 5.28 15.83
N PHE A 30 -7.67 6.20 16.75
CA PHE A 30 -6.84 5.92 17.93
C PHE A 30 -7.64 5.13 18.97
N ASP A 31 -6.97 4.21 19.66
CA ASP A 31 -7.55 3.61 20.86
C ASP A 31 -7.67 4.67 21.97
N ASP A 32 -6.65 5.53 22.10
CA ASP A 32 -6.62 6.69 22.98
C ASP A 32 -5.64 7.74 22.42
N SER A 33 -6.16 8.87 21.92
CA SER A 33 -5.35 9.93 21.31
C SER A 33 -4.45 10.67 22.30
N SER A 34 -4.71 10.59 23.61
CA SER A 34 -3.88 11.24 24.63
C SER A 34 -2.45 10.67 24.69
N CYS A 35 -2.22 9.46 24.15
CA CYS A 35 -0.88 8.89 24.06
C CYS A 35 0.08 9.77 23.23
N LEU A 36 -0.42 10.50 22.22
CA LEU A 36 0.40 11.39 21.40
C LEU A 36 0.95 12.56 22.23
N GLU A 37 0.11 13.15 23.09
CA GLU A 37 0.53 14.22 24.00
C GLU A 37 1.56 13.73 25.01
N GLU A 38 1.39 12.50 25.53
CA GLU A 38 2.37 11.89 26.43
C GLU A 38 3.73 11.73 25.75
N VAL A 39 3.74 11.27 24.49
CA VAL A 39 4.94 11.11 23.69
C VAL A 39 5.60 12.47 23.43
N GLN A 40 4.85 13.49 23.03
CA GLN A 40 5.34 14.86 22.84
C GLN A 40 5.94 15.45 24.13
N HIS A 41 5.29 15.23 25.28
CA HIS A 41 5.79 15.64 26.58
C HIS A 41 7.07 14.92 26.99
N PHE A 42 7.20 13.63 26.66
CA PHE A 42 8.42 12.86 26.92
C PHE A 42 9.59 13.33 26.04
N ILE A 43 9.34 13.55 24.75
CA ILE A 43 10.35 14.06 23.80
C ILE A 43 10.85 15.44 24.23
N SER A 44 9.94 16.36 24.58
CA SER A 44 10.26 17.73 25.03
C SER A 44 10.84 17.81 26.45
N GLY A 45 10.88 16.70 27.19
CA GLY A 45 11.40 16.64 28.56
C GLY A 45 10.45 17.17 29.64
N LYS A 46 9.22 17.56 29.28
CA LYS A 46 8.16 17.92 30.24
C LYS A 46 7.70 16.75 31.10
N ARG A 47 7.89 15.52 30.60
CA ARG A 47 7.61 14.26 31.30
C ARG A 47 8.89 13.42 31.40
N LYS A 48 9.18 12.89 32.59
CA LYS A 48 10.33 11.99 32.83
C LYS A 48 10.00 10.51 32.66
N ALA A 49 8.77 10.11 33.00
CA ALA A 49 8.32 8.73 32.85
C ALA A 49 8.08 8.39 31.37
N PRO A 50 8.43 7.18 30.89
CA PRO A 50 8.10 6.75 29.53
C PRO A 50 6.60 6.92 29.23
N PRO A 51 6.24 7.30 27.99
CA PRO A 51 4.85 7.37 27.57
C PRO A 51 4.25 5.97 27.38
N ARG A 52 2.94 5.89 27.16
CA ARG A 52 2.31 4.70 26.60
C ARG A 52 2.68 4.55 25.12
N GLN A 53 2.64 3.31 24.63
CA GLN A 53 2.83 3.03 23.20
C GLN A 53 1.68 3.61 22.38
N ILE A 54 1.99 4.07 21.18
CA ILE A 54 0.98 4.57 20.25
C ILE A 54 0.26 3.36 19.65
N SER A 55 -1.07 3.32 19.78
CA SER A 55 -1.91 2.27 19.19
C SER A 55 -3.10 2.88 18.45
N PHE A 56 -3.39 2.35 17.28
CA PHE A 56 -4.46 2.84 16.41
C PHE A 56 -4.90 1.77 15.42
N THR A 57 -6.04 2.02 14.77
CA THR A 57 -6.64 1.17 13.76
C THR A 57 -6.89 1.96 12.47
N ILE A 58 -6.48 1.40 11.34
CA ILE A 58 -6.79 1.93 10.01
C ILE A 58 -7.90 1.07 9.38
N GLN A 59 -8.98 1.68 8.93
CA GLN A 59 -10.04 1.01 8.18
C GLN A 59 -9.72 1.05 6.69
N ILE A 60 -9.63 -0.12 6.06
CA ILE A 60 -9.51 -0.23 4.60
C ILE A 60 -10.92 -0.14 4.00
N PRO A 61 -11.12 0.57 2.88
CA PRO A 61 -12.41 0.67 2.23
C PRO A 61 -12.93 -0.70 1.76
N PRO A 62 -14.26 -0.89 1.71
CA PRO A 62 -14.86 -2.12 1.20
C PRO A 62 -14.54 -2.31 -0.29
N ASN A 63 -14.58 -3.57 -0.73
CA ASN A 63 -14.49 -3.92 -2.15
C ASN A 63 -15.71 -4.74 -2.56
N GLY A 64 -16.59 -4.14 -3.37
CA GLY A 64 -17.85 -4.75 -3.77
C GLY A 64 -18.74 -5.04 -2.55
N SER A 65 -19.07 -6.32 -2.36
CA SER A 65 -19.90 -6.79 -1.23
C SER A 65 -19.12 -7.14 0.03
N GLN A 66 -17.78 -7.18 -0.02
CA GLN A 66 -16.95 -7.52 1.13
C GLN A 66 -16.63 -6.25 1.94
N LYS A 67 -16.87 -6.29 3.26
CA LYS A 67 -16.41 -5.22 4.14
C LYS A 67 -14.88 -5.19 4.15
N GLY A 68 -14.33 -3.98 4.11
CA GLY A 68 -12.90 -3.82 4.17
C GLY A 68 -12.34 -4.19 5.55
N PRO A 69 -11.11 -4.72 5.61
CA PRO A 69 -10.49 -5.11 6.86
C PRO A 69 -10.02 -3.89 7.66
N SER A 70 -9.87 -4.07 8.97
CA SER A 70 -9.20 -3.14 9.86
C SER A 70 -7.77 -3.59 10.12
N ILE A 71 -6.80 -2.68 10.00
CA ILE A 71 -5.39 -2.89 10.34
C ILE A 71 -5.16 -2.29 11.72
N CYS A 72 -4.87 -3.12 12.71
CA CYS A 72 -4.57 -2.67 14.07
C CYS A 72 -3.06 -2.63 14.27
N CYS A 73 -2.55 -1.48 14.69
CA CYS A 73 -1.14 -1.19 14.86
C CYS A 73 -0.85 -0.80 16.31
N SER A 74 0.24 -1.33 16.87
CA SER A 74 0.82 -0.89 18.14
C SER A 74 2.31 -0.70 17.97
N LEU A 75 2.84 0.46 18.39
CA LEU A 75 4.22 0.88 18.14
C LEU A 75 5.07 0.77 19.42
N PRO A 76 5.98 -0.23 19.51
CA PRO A 76 6.96 -0.32 20.58
C PRO A 76 7.90 0.88 20.64
N HIS A 77 8.46 1.21 21.80
CA HIS A 77 9.38 2.35 21.95
C HIS A 77 10.71 2.20 21.19
N ASP A 78 11.06 0.97 20.81
CA ASP A 78 12.22 0.65 19.99
C ASP A 78 11.93 0.70 18.48
N TYR A 79 10.68 0.78 18.03
CA TYR A 79 10.36 0.99 16.61
C TYR A 79 10.82 2.38 16.13
N PRO A 80 11.53 2.51 14.99
CA PRO A 80 11.66 1.52 13.91
C PRO A 80 12.83 0.51 14.01
N MET A 81 13.66 0.55 15.06
CA MET A 81 14.74 -0.43 15.24
C MET A 81 14.20 -1.84 15.46
N GLY A 82 13.11 -1.98 16.22
CA GLY A 82 12.26 -3.16 16.26
C GLY A 82 11.08 -3.05 15.30
N LEU A 83 10.39 -4.15 15.00
CA LEU A 83 9.18 -4.13 14.17
C LEU A 83 7.95 -3.68 14.99
N PRO A 84 6.94 -3.05 14.35
CA PRO A 84 5.69 -2.75 15.00
C PRO A 84 4.87 -4.03 15.19
N SER A 85 3.94 -4.03 16.15
CA SER A 85 2.94 -5.10 16.26
C SER A 85 1.76 -4.74 15.37
N VAL A 86 1.55 -5.51 14.30
CA VAL A 86 0.44 -5.30 13.38
C VAL A 86 -0.35 -6.59 13.18
N PHE A 87 -1.67 -6.47 13.20
CA PHE A 87 -2.56 -7.55 12.79
C PHE A 87 -3.77 -6.98 12.05
N VAL A 88 -4.33 -7.78 11.17
CA VAL A 88 -5.53 -7.44 10.41
C VAL A 88 -6.73 -8.15 11.03
N ARG A 89 -7.89 -7.49 11.03
CA ARG A 89 -9.19 -8.07 11.37
C ARG A 89 -10.17 -7.81 10.23
N SER A 90 -10.92 -8.82 9.82
CA SER A 90 -12.04 -8.63 8.90
C SER A 90 -13.29 -9.24 9.51
N PRO A 91 -14.41 -8.50 9.54
CA PRO A 91 -15.65 -8.98 10.16
C PRO A 91 -16.27 -10.17 9.41
N ASP A 92 -16.00 -10.28 8.10
CA ASP A 92 -16.58 -11.31 7.24
C ASP A 92 -15.64 -12.52 7.03
N ALA A 93 -14.52 -12.55 7.75
CA ALA A 93 -13.48 -13.58 7.66
C ALA A 93 -13.83 -14.86 8.42
N SER A 94 -13.56 -16.03 7.82
CA SER A 94 -13.41 -17.26 8.60
C SER A 94 -12.13 -17.19 9.46
N ARG A 95 -12.04 -18.04 10.49
CA ARG A 95 -10.84 -18.15 11.34
C ARG A 95 -9.60 -18.54 10.52
N GLU A 96 -9.78 -19.41 9.54
CA GLU A 96 -8.72 -19.89 8.64
C GLU A 96 -8.25 -18.76 7.72
N GLN A 97 -9.17 -18.00 7.13
CA GLN A 97 -8.86 -16.84 6.28
C GLN A 97 -8.14 -15.75 7.08
N GLN A 98 -8.63 -15.46 8.29
CA GLN A 98 -8.02 -14.49 9.20
C GLN A 98 -6.59 -14.89 9.58
N LYS A 99 -6.35 -16.18 9.85
CA LYS A 99 -5.03 -16.72 10.15
C LYS A 99 -4.11 -16.67 8.93
N ALA A 100 -4.62 -17.03 7.75
CA ALA A 100 -3.85 -17.01 6.51
C ALA A 100 -3.39 -15.59 6.16
N LEU A 101 -4.28 -14.60 6.26
CA LEU A 101 -3.97 -13.19 6.01
C LEU A 101 -2.90 -12.66 6.99
N ASN A 102 -3.07 -12.90 8.29
CA ASN A 102 -2.10 -12.45 9.30
C ASN A 102 -0.74 -13.15 9.14
N ASN A 103 -0.71 -14.44 8.78
CA ASN A 103 0.55 -15.14 8.47
C ASN A 103 1.23 -14.55 7.24
N GLY A 104 0.47 -14.20 6.20
CA GLY A 104 1.00 -13.53 5.01
C GLY A 104 1.59 -12.17 5.34
N LEU A 105 0.90 -11.39 6.17
CA LEU A 105 1.37 -10.08 6.63
C LEU A 105 2.67 -10.23 7.44
N GLN A 106 2.73 -11.19 8.37
CA GLN A 106 3.93 -11.41 9.17
C GLN A 106 5.15 -11.74 8.30
N LYS A 107 4.99 -12.62 7.30
CA LYS A 107 6.05 -12.94 6.33
C LYS A 107 6.50 -11.70 5.53
N HIS A 108 5.55 -10.82 5.20
CA HIS A 108 5.89 -9.58 4.52
C HIS A 108 6.67 -8.64 5.44
N MET A 109 6.26 -8.50 6.71
CA MET A 109 6.96 -7.69 7.70
C MET A 109 8.38 -8.19 7.99
N GLU A 110 8.61 -9.51 7.96
CA GLU A 110 9.95 -10.11 8.06
C GLU A 110 10.87 -9.75 6.89
N SER A 111 10.30 -9.35 5.73
CA SER A 111 11.06 -8.90 4.56
C SER A 111 11.41 -7.40 4.59
N VAL A 112 10.81 -6.64 5.50
CA VAL A 112 11.08 -5.20 5.68
C VAL A 112 12.35 -5.04 6.52
N CYS A 113 13.27 -4.19 6.07
CA CYS A 113 14.49 -3.88 6.81
C CYS A 113 14.18 -3.22 8.17
N PRO A 114 14.66 -3.80 9.30
CA PRO A 114 14.63 -3.11 10.59
C PRO A 114 15.42 -1.80 10.52
N GLY A 115 14.94 -0.78 11.22
CA GLY A 115 15.55 0.56 11.27
C GLY A 115 14.80 1.62 10.46
N ASP A 116 13.91 1.21 9.55
CA ASP A 116 13.08 2.13 8.75
C ASP A 116 11.60 2.10 9.15
N LEU A 117 10.92 3.24 8.96
CA LEU A 117 9.47 3.36 9.10
C LEU A 117 8.77 2.53 8.00
N CYS A 118 7.87 1.63 8.38
CA CYS A 118 7.34 0.57 7.52
C CYS A 118 5.81 0.47 7.44
N LEU A 119 5.05 1.27 8.20
CA LEU A 119 3.59 1.13 8.26
C LEU A 119 2.91 1.48 6.92
N SER A 120 3.47 2.41 6.15
CA SER A 120 2.98 2.68 4.79
C SER A 120 3.07 1.47 3.87
N VAL A 121 4.15 0.70 3.98
CA VAL A 121 4.37 -0.54 3.22
C VAL A 121 3.41 -1.63 3.69
N VAL A 122 3.18 -1.73 5.00
CA VAL A 122 2.20 -2.65 5.59
C VAL A 122 0.78 -2.34 5.10
N VAL A 123 0.35 -1.08 5.12
CA VAL A 123 -0.96 -0.66 4.63
C VAL A 123 -1.13 -1.01 3.15
N MET A 124 -0.12 -0.70 2.34
CA MET A 124 -0.13 -1.01 0.90
C MET A 124 -0.23 -2.51 0.63
N TRP A 125 0.50 -3.33 1.38
CA TRP A 125 0.41 -4.79 1.27
C TRP A 125 -1.00 -5.29 1.62
N VAL A 126 -1.59 -4.78 2.70
CA VAL A 126 -2.96 -5.18 3.05
C VAL A 126 -3.92 -4.79 1.92
N GLN A 127 -3.86 -3.55 1.42
CA GLN A 127 -4.71 -3.07 0.31
C GLN A 127 -4.60 -3.96 -0.95
N GLU A 128 -3.40 -4.45 -1.27
CA GLU A 128 -3.17 -5.29 -2.46
C GLU A 128 -3.64 -6.75 -2.29
N PHE A 129 -3.47 -7.32 -1.09
CA PHE A 129 -3.59 -8.77 -0.90
C PHE A 129 -4.83 -9.22 -0.14
N TRP A 130 -5.49 -8.36 0.65
CA TRP A 130 -6.56 -8.79 1.56
C TRP A 130 -7.68 -9.57 0.86
N ILE A 131 -8.15 -9.09 -0.30
CA ILE A 131 -9.22 -9.71 -1.08
C ILE A 131 -8.89 -11.17 -1.45
N LYS A 132 -7.63 -11.44 -1.80
CA LYS A 132 -7.17 -12.78 -2.22
C LYS A 132 -7.34 -13.83 -1.11
N TYR A 133 -7.30 -13.40 0.15
CA TYR A 133 -7.53 -14.27 1.31
C TYR A 133 -9.02 -14.48 1.63
N PHE A 134 -9.92 -13.61 1.14
CA PHE A 134 -11.37 -13.71 1.37
C PHE A 134 -12.17 -14.24 0.18
N SER A 135 -11.58 -14.26 -1.02
CA SER A 135 -12.12 -15.01 -2.15
C SER A 135 -12.32 -16.46 -1.74
N ARG A 136 -13.58 -16.93 -1.79
CA ARG A 136 -13.95 -18.31 -1.44
C ARG A 136 -13.00 -19.28 -2.13
N THR A 137 -12.43 -20.18 -1.34
CA THR A 137 -11.74 -21.40 -1.76
C THR A 137 -12.73 -22.35 -2.46
N GLY A 138 -13.18 -21.96 -3.64
CA GLY A 138 -13.86 -22.84 -4.61
C GLY A 138 -12.96 -23.19 -5.80
N GLU A 139 -11.81 -22.53 -5.95
CA GLU A 139 -10.91 -22.68 -7.11
C GLU A 139 -9.43 -22.59 -6.70
N GLN A 140 -9.04 -23.14 -5.54
CA GLN A 140 -7.65 -23.11 -5.07
C GLN A 140 -6.86 -24.41 -5.31
N ASP A 141 -7.26 -25.26 -6.25
CA ASP A 141 -6.47 -26.45 -6.64
C ASP A 141 -6.03 -26.50 -8.11
N VAL A 142 -6.05 -25.39 -8.87
CA VAL A 142 -5.59 -25.42 -10.29
C VAL A 142 -4.56 -24.36 -10.68
N LEU A 143 -4.16 -23.42 -9.80
CA LEU A 143 -3.20 -22.37 -10.19
C LEU A 143 -1.78 -22.55 -9.61
N LEU A 144 -1.41 -23.79 -9.30
CA LEU A 144 -0.02 -24.22 -9.30
C LEU A 144 0.13 -25.14 -10.52
N HIS A 145 0.81 -24.63 -11.55
CA HIS A 145 0.99 -25.24 -12.88
C HIS A 145 -0.21 -25.10 -13.84
N THR A 146 -0.24 -24.03 -14.62
CA THR A 146 -0.63 -24.20 -16.03
C THR A 146 0.13 -23.23 -16.89
N ASP A 147 1.12 -23.81 -17.58
CA ASP A 147 1.68 -23.29 -18.82
C ASP A 147 0.57 -22.86 -19.79
N ILE A 148 0.84 -21.76 -20.50
CA ILE A 148 0.41 -21.45 -21.87
C ILE A 148 -0.64 -22.42 -22.45
N SER A 149 -1.91 -22.01 -22.53
CA SER A 149 -2.82 -22.28 -23.66
C SER A 149 -4.24 -21.73 -23.42
N SER A 150 -4.62 -20.79 -24.27
CA SER A 150 -5.98 -20.54 -24.81
C SER A 150 -7.25 -20.76 -23.96
N SER A 151 -8.04 -19.68 -23.93
CA SER A 151 -9.50 -19.59 -23.80
C SER A 151 -10.06 -19.14 -22.43
N THR A 152 -10.44 -17.86 -22.34
CA THR A 152 -11.79 -17.37 -21.98
C THR A 152 -11.75 -15.84 -22.03
N LYS A 153 -12.43 -15.24 -23.02
CA LYS A 153 -12.28 -13.82 -23.41
C LYS A 153 -13.31 -12.85 -22.78
N HIS A 154 -14.10 -13.24 -21.77
CA HIS A 154 -15.28 -12.43 -21.37
C HIS A 154 -15.38 -12.01 -19.89
N ALA A 155 -14.32 -12.17 -19.08
CA ALA A 155 -14.25 -11.65 -17.70
C ALA A 155 -13.21 -10.53 -17.50
N LYS A 156 -12.78 -9.87 -18.58
CA LYS A 156 -11.57 -9.02 -18.63
C LYS A 156 -11.76 -7.51 -18.40
N TYR A 157 -12.90 -7.04 -17.89
CA TYR A 157 -13.17 -5.59 -17.77
C TYR A 157 -13.93 -5.20 -16.50
N THR A 158 -13.63 -5.81 -15.35
CA THR A 158 -14.36 -5.51 -14.10
C THR A 158 -13.55 -4.78 -13.04
N ALA A 159 -12.22 -4.71 -13.17
CA ALA A 159 -11.37 -4.01 -12.22
C ALA A 159 -10.83 -2.72 -12.85
N LEU A 160 -11.05 -1.58 -12.19
CA LEU A 160 -10.35 -0.33 -12.50
C LEU A 160 -8.99 -0.33 -11.79
N ALA A 161 -7.98 0.26 -12.41
CA ALA A 161 -6.64 0.41 -11.86
C ALA A 161 -6.08 1.80 -12.17
N ARG A 162 -5.17 2.26 -11.32
CA ARG A 162 -4.37 3.47 -11.52
C ARG A 162 -2.90 3.11 -11.44
N LEU A 163 -2.11 3.52 -12.43
CA LEU A 163 -0.66 3.29 -12.43
C LEU A 163 0.08 4.61 -12.27
N TRP A 164 1.04 4.62 -11.35
CA TRP A 164 2.04 5.68 -11.21
C TRP A 164 3.36 5.21 -11.80
N ILE A 165 3.76 5.86 -12.88
CA ILE A 165 4.97 5.56 -13.63
C ILE A 165 5.97 6.69 -13.37
N TYR A 166 7.07 6.35 -12.72
CA TYR A 166 8.16 7.27 -12.41
C TYR A 166 9.35 7.00 -13.32
N SER A 167 9.89 8.05 -13.90
CA SER A 167 11.15 8.01 -14.64
C SER A 167 12.05 9.15 -14.17
N HIS A 168 13.35 8.94 -14.26
CA HIS A 168 14.32 10.01 -13.99
C HIS A 168 14.08 11.21 -14.93
N HIS A 169 13.65 10.95 -16.18
CA HIS A 169 13.31 11.97 -17.17
C HIS A 169 12.24 11.50 -18.16
N ILE A 170 11.36 12.41 -18.60
CA ILE A 170 10.51 12.20 -19.78
C ILE A 170 10.64 13.40 -20.73
N TYR A 171 11.62 13.33 -21.63
CA TYR A 171 11.92 14.40 -22.61
C TYR A 171 11.92 13.94 -24.07
N ARG A 172 11.87 12.63 -24.33
CA ARG A 172 11.95 12.11 -25.69
C ARG A 172 10.66 12.43 -26.45
N LYS A 173 10.78 13.13 -27.58
CA LYS A 173 9.64 13.56 -28.40
C LYS A 173 8.83 12.38 -28.94
N GLU A 174 9.50 11.27 -29.26
CA GLU A 174 8.87 10.03 -29.72
C GLU A 174 8.02 9.42 -28.62
N LEU A 175 8.51 9.47 -27.38
CA LEU A 175 7.81 8.95 -26.21
C LEU A 175 6.61 9.84 -25.84
N LEU A 176 6.78 11.16 -25.89
CA LEU A 176 5.70 12.12 -25.66
C LEU A 176 4.57 12.02 -26.69
N LYS A 177 4.85 11.54 -27.90
CA LYS A 177 3.82 11.22 -28.90
C LYS A 177 3.20 9.84 -28.69
N LYS A 178 3.99 8.87 -28.25
CA LYS A 178 3.54 7.48 -28.01
C LYS A 178 2.58 7.38 -26.82
N ILE A 179 2.86 8.10 -25.73
CA ILE A 179 2.08 8.08 -24.48
C ILE A 179 0.60 8.39 -24.69
N PRO A 180 0.20 9.53 -25.30
CA PRO A 180 -1.21 9.83 -25.54
C PRO A 180 -1.83 8.90 -26.57
N LYS A 181 -1.10 8.53 -27.63
CA LYS A 181 -1.58 7.62 -28.66
C LYS A 181 -1.94 6.24 -28.10
N SER A 182 -1.06 5.67 -27.27
CA SER A 182 -1.32 4.37 -26.63
C SER A 182 -2.43 4.45 -25.58
N ALA A 183 -2.71 5.62 -25.01
CA ALA A 183 -3.77 5.80 -24.02
C ALA A 183 -5.15 5.83 -24.73
N GLU A 184 -5.24 6.56 -25.86
CA GLU A 184 -6.42 6.58 -26.72
C GLU A 184 -6.76 5.19 -27.28
N GLU A 185 -5.75 4.43 -27.74
CA GLU A 185 -5.95 3.06 -28.26
C GLU A 185 -6.48 2.06 -27.22
N LEU A 186 -6.25 2.31 -25.93
CA LEU A 186 -6.59 1.39 -24.84
C LEU A 186 -7.71 1.93 -23.94
N ASP A 187 -8.35 3.04 -24.30
CA ASP A 187 -9.39 3.71 -23.50
C ASP A 187 -8.92 3.99 -22.06
N ILE A 188 -7.73 4.59 -21.95
CA ILE A 188 -7.08 4.93 -20.69
C ILE A 188 -7.00 6.45 -20.59
N THR A 189 -7.32 6.96 -19.40
CA THR A 189 -7.23 8.38 -19.07
C THR A 189 -6.02 8.64 -18.17
N GLY A 190 -5.62 9.89 -17.99
CA GLY A 190 -4.47 10.19 -17.13
C GLY A 190 -3.77 11.49 -17.49
N PHE A 191 -2.56 11.66 -16.96
CA PHE A 191 -1.73 12.83 -17.22
C PHE A 191 -0.24 12.48 -17.25
N ILE A 192 0.51 13.32 -17.96
CA ILE A 192 1.97 13.27 -17.97
C ILE A 192 2.55 14.62 -17.55
N LEU A 193 3.54 14.57 -16.66
CA LEU A 193 4.41 15.68 -16.31
C LEU A 193 5.78 15.44 -16.97
N PRO A 194 6.03 15.98 -18.19
CA PRO A 194 7.33 15.89 -18.83
C PRO A 194 8.35 16.72 -18.06
N GLY A 195 9.50 16.15 -17.72
CA GLY A 195 10.39 16.82 -16.77
C GLY A 195 11.48 15.93 -16.17
N LYS A 196 12.09 16.48 -15.10
CA LYS A 196 12.98 15.81 -14.14
C LYS A 196 12.40 16.06 -12.73
N PRO A 197 11.83 15.06 -12.05
CA PRO A 197 11.52 13.72 -12.54
C PRO A 197 10.40 13.78 -13.60
N GLY A 198 10.33 12.74 -14.43
CA GLY A 198 9.16 12.55 -15.29
C GLY A 198 8.14 11.68 -14.58
N ILE A 199 6.89 12.14 -14.53
CA ILE A 199 5.79 11.44 -13.86
C ILE A 199 4.68 11.19 -14.88
N LEU A 200 4.14 9.99 -14.88
CA LEU A 200 3.00 9.60 -15.69
C LEU A 200 2.00 8.89 -14.78
N CYS A 201 0.76 9.36 -14.77
CA CYS A 201 -0.36 8.74 -14.09
C CYS A 201 -1.36 8.29 -15.15
N VAL A 202 -1.80 7.05 -15.08
CA VAL A 202 -2.83 6.51 -15.98
C VAL A 202 -3.89 5.73 -15.22
N GLU A 203 -5.13 5.80 -15.67
CA GLU A 203 -6.30 5.23 -15.02
C GLU A 203 -7.28 4.67 -16.06
N GLY A 204 -7.76 3.44 -15.81
CA GLY A 204 -8.66 2.73 -16.71
C GLY A 204 -8.90 1.30 -16.22
N PHE A 205 -9.42 0.43 -17.09
CA PHE A 205 -9.51 -1.00 -16.78
C PHE A 205 -8.12 -1.60 -16.56
N LYS A 206 -7.99 -2.48 -15.56
CA LYS A 206 -6.71 -3.05 -15.13
C LYS A 206 -5.95 -3.70 -16.28
N GLU A 207 -6.64 -4.43 -17.14
CA GLU A 207 -6.08 -5.11 -18.30
C GLU A 207 -5.51 -4.11 -19.31
N ASN A 208 -6.21 -3.00 -19.51
CA ASN A 208 -5.78 -1.92 -20.38
C ASN A 208 -4.56 -1.22 -19.76
N CYS A 209 -4.57 -0.93 -18.46
CA CYS A 209 -3.43 -0.37 -17.73
C CYS A 209 -2.20 -1.28 -17.80
N ASP A 210 -2.35 -2.59 -17.59
CA ASP A 210 -1.27 -3.58 -17.68
C ASP A 210 -0.69 -3.62 -19.11
N GLU A 211 -1.54 -3.69 -20.13
CA GLU A 211 -1.15 -3.65 -21.54
C GLU A 211 -0.44 -2.33 -21.90
N TYR A 212 -0.95 -1.21 -21.41
CA TYR A 212 -0.35 0.11 -21.59
C TYR A 212 1.05 0.19 -20.98
N TRP A 213 1.22 -0.36 -19.78
CA TRP A 213 2.53 -0.47 -19.14
C TRP A 213 3.51 -1.32 -19.96
N GLN A 214 3.08 -2.48 -20.47
CA GLN A 214 3.91 -3.33 -21.34
C GLN A 214 4.32 -2.59 -22.62
N ARG A 215 3.38 -1.91 -23.29
CA ARG A 215 3.66 -1.11 -24.49
C ARG A 215 4.62 0.02 -24.23
N LEU A 216 4.53 0.69 -23.07
CA LEU A 216 5.44 1.77 -22.73
C LEU A 216 6.83 1.24 -22.40
N LYS A 217 6.94 0.19 -21.59
CA LYS A 217 8.22 -0.34 -21.08
C LYS A 217 9.24 -0.68 -22.18
N TYR A 218 8.79 -1.14 -23.35
CA TYR A 218 9.67 -1.46 -24.49
C TYR A 218 9.60 -0.42 -25.64
N PRO A 219 10.73 -0.08 -26.31
CA PRO A 219 12.06 -0.69 -26.17
C PRO A 219 13.11 0.13 -25.40
N ASN A 220 12.84 1.32 -24.85
CA ASN A 220 13.95 2.24 -24.50
C ASN A 220 13.77 3.14 -23.26
N TRP A 221 13.18 2.64 -22.17
CA TRP A 221 13.27 3.34 -20.87
C TRP A 221 14.51 2.89 -20.11
N LYS A 222 15.43 3.83 -19.80
CA LYS A 222 16.68 3.51 -19.08
C LYS A 222 16.43 3.19 -17.60
N HIS A 223 15.52 3.92 -16.96
CA HIS A 223 15.11 3.70 -15.56
C HIS A 223 13.65 4.15 -15.41
N ILE A 224 12.75 3.17 -15.35
CA ILE A 224 11.31 3.40 -15.14
C ILE A 224 10.82 2.44 -14.06
N SER A 225 10.06 2.96 -13.10
CA SER A 225 9.36 2.15 -12.09
C SER A 225 7.87 2.39 -12.22
N CYS A 226 7.08 1.34 -12.03
CA CYS A 226 5.62 1.39 -12.03
C CYS A 226 5.13 0.95 -10.65
N LYS A 227 4.23 1.74 -10.08
CA LYS A 227 3.49 1.42 -8.86
C LYS A 227 2.01 1.34 -9.23
N HIS A 228 1.35 0.29 -8.75
CA HIS A 228 -0.09 0.09 -8.88
C HIS A 228 -0.81 0.71 -7.66
#